data_AF-A0A5C7R1V5-F1
#
_entry.id   AF-A0A5C7R1V5-F1
#
_cell.length_a   1.000
_cell.length_b   1.000
_cell.length_c   1.000
_cell.angle_alpha   90.00
_cell.angle_beta   90.00
_cell.angle_gamma   90.00
#
_symmetry.space_group_name_H-M   'P 1'
#
loop_
_entity.id
_entity.type
_entity.pdbx_description
1 polymer ?
#
loop_
_entity_poly.entity_id
_entity_poly.type
_entity_poly.pdbx_seq_one_letter_code
_entity_poly.pdbx_strand_id
1 'polypeptide(L)'
;MTVRVRGLAALMAFVALNFVAWAQAEDKPVLSSERDKVSYMIGADVGRSIAAIGPDLDLAAFERAVKHAFEGGKPLLGDEEARAVGSALMQRIGERSGKPMPGAAPGSQAPTVARD
;
A
#
# COMPACT_ATOMS: atom_id res chain seq x y z
N MET A 1 61.45 13.12 27.86
CA MET A 1 60.24 13.97 27.87
C MET A 1 59.77 14.15 26.44
N THR A 2 58.78 13.37 25.97
CA THR A 2 57.93 13.63 24.77
C THR A 2 56.96 12.46 24.53
N VAL A 3 56.09 12.17 25.50
CA VAL A 3 54.93 11.27 25.31
C VAL A 3 53.69 12.13 25.06
N ARG A 4 53.56 12.82 23.91
CA ARG A 4 52.32 13.58 23.56
C ARG A 4 52.16 13.88 22.06
N VAL A 5 52.04 12.88 21.18
CA VAL A 5 51.58 13.15 19.78
C VAL A 5 50.63 12.09 19.21
N ARG A 6 50.52 10.91 19.83
CA ARG A 6 49.67 9.80 19.31
C ARG A 6 48.19 9.87 19.71
N GLY A 7 47.75 10.93 20.38
CA GLY A 7 46.36 11.11 20.80
C GLY A 7 45.49 11.87 19.79
N LEU A 8 46.09 12.57 18.82
CA LEU A 8 45.35 13.47 17.92
C LEU A 8 44.86 12.78 16.64
N ALA A 9 45.53 11.71 16.19
CA ALA A 9 45.14 10.98 14.99
C ALA A 9 43.97 10.00 15.22
N ALA A 10 43.81 9.47 16.43
CA ALA A 10 42.75 8.51 16.74
C ALA A 10 41.36 9.16 16.93
N LEU A 11 41.30 10.47 17.23
CA LEU A 11 40.02 11.18 17.38
C LEU A 11 39.36 11.52 16.03
N MET A 12 40.15 11.67 14.96
CA MET A 12 39.63 12.02 13.62
C MET A 12 39.01 10.83 12.89
N ALA A 13 39.44 9.60 13.18
CA ALA A 13 38.87 8.39 12.57
C ALA A 13 37.53 7.97 13.20
N PHE A 14 37.26 8.33 14.46
CA PHE A 14 36.02 7.96 15.14
C PHE A 14 34.83 8.84 14.73
N VAL A 15 35.08 10.10 14.35
CA VAL A 15 34.03 11.03 13.87
C VAL A 15 33.56 10.67 12.45
N ALA A 16 34.46 10.16 11.60
CA ALA A 16 34.13 9.80 10.22
C ALA A 16 33.19 8.58 10.10
N LEU A 17 33.19 7.67 11.09
CA LEU A 17 32.33 6.48 11.10
C LEU A 17 30.97 6.69 11.78
N ASN A 18 30.77 7.81 12.50
CA ASN A 18 29.51 8.08 13.22
C ASN A 18 28.61 9.12 12.52
N PHE A 19 29.08 9.79 11.46
CA PHE A 19 28.28 10.79 10.73
C PHE A 19 27.41 10.23 9.59
N VAL A 20 27.45 8.92 9.33
CA VAL A 20 26.57 8.28 8.33
C VAL A 20 25.27 7.77 8.94
N ALA A 21 25.09 7.85 10.27
CA ALA A 21 24.04 7.12 10.97
C ALA A 21 22.76 7.93 11.32
N TRP A 22 22.69 9.25 11.14
CA TRP A 22 21.52 10.02 11.64
C TRP A 22 21.15 11.20 10.74
N ALA A 23 20.84 10.94 9.48
CA ALA A 23 20.15 11.91 8.61
C ALA A 23 19.07 11.30 7.72
N GLN A 24 18.58 10.10 8.06
CA GLN A 24 17.25 9.71 7.64
C GLN A 24 16.30 10.30 8.69
N ALA A 25 16.13 11.62 8.64
CA ALA A 25 14.93 12.22 9.18
C ALA A 25 13.76 11.43 8.59
N GLU A 26 12.89 10.90 9.44
CA GLU A 26 11.65 10.28 8.98
C GLU A 26 10.97 11.27 8.03
N ASP A 27 10.93 10.93 6.75
CA ASP A 27 10.12 11.60 5.73
C ASP A 27 8.65 11.39 6.11
N LYS A 28 8.20 12.14 7.11
CA LYS A 28 6.79 12.34 7.36
C LYS A 28 6.30 13.07 6.11
N PRO A 29 5.44 12.47 5.26
CA PRO A 29 5.08 13.09 3.99
C PRO A 29 4.44 14.44 4.27
N VAL A 30 5.22 15.51 4.08
CA VAL A 30 4.75 16.87 4.26
C VAL A 30 3.87 17.17 3.05
N LEU A 31 2.58 17.29 3.28
CA LEU A 31 1.63 17.75 2.26
C LEU A 31 1.93 19.24 1.97
N SER A 32 2.85 19.45 1.04
CA SER A 32 3.55 20.72 0.84
C SER A 32 2.74 21.71 0.00
N SER A 33 1.92 21.20 -0.91
CA SER A 33 1.07 21.99 -1.79
C SER A 33 -0.41 21.74 -1.56
N GLU A 34 -1.26 22.67 -1.99
CA GLU A 34 -2.72 22.45 -2.01
C GLU A 34 -3.11 21.24 -2.86
N ARG A 35 -2.37 21.01 -3.94
CA ARG A 35 -2.54 19.81 -4.77
C ARG A 35 -2.29 18.53 -3.97
N ASP A 36 -1.21 18.50 -3.18
CA ASP A 36 -0.88 17.33 -2.34
C ASP A 36 -1.98 17.07 -1.30
N LYS A 37 -2.48 18.13 -0.66
CA LYS A 37 -3.56 18.02 0.34
C LYS A 37 -4.85 17.51 -0.27
N VAL A 38 -5.25 18.03 -1.44
CA VAL A 38 -6.45 17.58 -2.16
C VAL A 38 -6.30 16.11 -2.55
N SER A 39 -5.16 15.73 -3.14
CA SER A 39 -4.90 14.33 -3.51
C SER A 39 -4.93 13.39 -2.31
N TYR A 40 -4.31 13.79 -1.19
CA TYR A 40 -4.33 13.00 0.05
C TYR A 40 -5.73 12.85 0.63
N MET A 41 -6.51 13.94 0.68
CA MET A 41 -7.88 13.92 1.18
C MET A 41 -8.75 12.94 0.37
N ILE A 42 -8.68 13.00 -0.96
CA ILE A 42 -9.44 12.12 -1.85
C ILE A 42 -8.97 10.67 -1.68
N GLY A 43 -7.66 10.41 -1.72
CA GLY A 43 -7.12 9.07 -1.58
C GLY A 43 -7.48 8.43 -0.23
N ALA A 44 -7.42 9.20 0.85
CA ALA A 44 -7.81 8.73 2.18
C ALA A 44 -9.32 8.40 2.26
N ASP A 45 -10.17 9.17 1.58
CA ASP A 45 -11.60 8.92 1.53
C ASP A 45 -11.95 7.65 0.76
N VAL A 46 -11.35 7.48 -0.43
CA VAL A 46 -11.48 6.25 -1.22
C VAL A 46 -11.00 5.05 -0.41
N GLY A 47 -9.80 5.13 0.19
CA GLY A 47 -9.25 4.06 1.01
C GLY A 47 -10.16 3.65 2.17
N ARG A 48 -10.76 4.61 2.88
CA ARG A 48 -11.75 4.32 3.94
C ARG A 48 -13.00 3.64 3.39
N SER A 49 -13.50 4.07 2.24
CA SER A 49 -14.72 3.51 1.64
C SER A 49 -14.56 2.04 1.21
N ILE A 50 -13.35 1.62 0.86
CA ILE A 50 -13.05 0.26 0.41
C ILE A 50 -12.38 -0.61 1.48
N ALA A 51 -12.28 -0.14 2.74
CA ALA A 51 -11.56 -0.88 3.79
C ALA A 51 -12.06 -2.32 4.00
N ALA A 52 -13.36 -2.57 3.77
CA ALA A 52 -13.97 -3.89 3.91
C ALA A 52 -13.43 -4.94 2.90
N ILE A 53 -12.92 -4.50 1.75
CA ILE A 53 -12.33 -5.38 0.72
C ILE A 53 -10.82 -5.54 0.87
N GLY A 54 -10.20 -4.87 1.84
CA GLY A 54 -8.75 -4.85 2.04
C GLY A 54 -8.06 -6.23 2.03
N PRO A 55 -8.64 -7.29 2.64
CA PRO A 55 -8.00 -8.61 2.63
C PRO A 55 -7.95 -9.29 1.25
N ASP A 56 -8.72 -8.79 0.28
CA ASP A 56 -8.80 -9.31 -1.09
C ASP A 56 -8.08 -8.38 -2.11
N LEU A 57 -7.45 -7.30 -1.63
CA LEU A 57 -6.89 -6.24 -2.46
C LEU A 57 -5.36 -6.32 -2.53
N ASP A 58 -4.80 -6.38 -3.73
CA ASP A 58 -3.38 -6.07 -3.97
C ASP A 58 -3.23 -4.56 -4.20
N LEU A 59 -2.58 -3.86 -3.27
CA LEU A 59 -2.46 -2.40 -3.31
C LEU A 59 -1.66 -1.93 -4.53
N ALA A 60 -0.60 -2.64 -4.91
CA ALA A 60 0.22 -2.25 -6.04
C ALA A 60 -0.54 -2.39 -7.37
N ALA A 61 -1.34 -3.45 -7.54
CA ALA A 61 -2.21 -3.64 -8.68
C ALA A 61 -3.32 -2.59 -8.74
N PHE A 62 -3.90 -2.25 -7.60
CA PHE A 62 -4.89 -1.17 -7.48
C PHE A 62 -4.29 0.18 -7.91
N GLU A 63 -3.13 0.56 -7.39
CA GLU A 63 -2.46 1.81 -7.74
C GLU A 63 -2.11 1.87 -9.23
N ARG A 64 -1.63 0.75 -9.81
CA ARG A 64 -1.39 0.64 -11.25
C ARG A 64 -2.66 0.85 -12.05
N ALA A 65 -3.78 0.24 -11.64
CA ALA A 65 -5.07 0.39 -12.32
C ALA A 65 -5.60 1.82 -12.25
N VAL A 66 -5.49 2.50 -11.10
CA VAL A 66 -5.87 3.90 -10.94
C VAL A 66 -5.06 4.80 -11.88
N LYS A 67 -3.73 4.63 -11.91
CA LYS A 67 -2.86 5.38 -12.82
C LYS A 67 -3.21 5.13 -14.28
N HIS A 68 -3.38 3.87 -14.67
CA HIS A 68 -3.74 3.48 -16.04
C HIS A 68 -5.07 4.11 -16.50
N ALA A 69 -6.07 4.17 -15.61
CA ALA A 69 -7.34 4.82 -15.88
C ALA A 69 -7.19 6.33 -16.08
N PHE A 70 -6.40 7.02 -15.23
CA PHE A 70 -6.10 8.45 -15.40
C PHE A 70 -5.36 8.76 -16.70
N GLU A 71 -4.53 7.84 -17.18
CA GLU A 71 -3.82 7.95 -18.46
C GLU A 71 -4.73 7.64 -19.67
N GLY A 72 -6.01 7.31 -19.46
CA GLY A 72 -6.96 6.96 -20.52
C GLY A 72 -6.75 5.56 -21.09
N GLY A 73 -6.07 4.69 -20.33
CA GLY A 73 -5.83 3.32 -20.69
C GLY A 73 -7.12 2.51 -20.84
N LYS A 74 -7.13 1.57 -21.78
CA LYS A 74 -8.27 0.65 -21.98
C LYS A 74 -8.38 -0.33 -20.80
N PRO A 75 -9.59 -0.74 -20.40
CA PRO A 75 -9.75 -1.77 -19.38
C PRO A 75 -8.90 -3.01 -19.70
N LEU A 76 -8.14 -3.47 -18.70
CA LEU A 76 -7.31 -4.67 -18.83
C LEU A 76 -8.11 -5.95 -18.56
N LEU A 77 -9.27 -5.82 -17.92
CA LEU A 77 -10.24 -6.88 -17.71
C LEU A 77 -11.36 -6.76 -18.76
N GLY A 78 -11.73 -7.88 -19.38
CA GLY A 78 -12.95 -7.95 -20.18
C GLY A 78 -14.20 -7.90 -19.32
N ASP A 79 -15.35 -7.52 -19.89
CA ASP A 79 -16.61 -7.37 -19.14
C ASP A 79 -17.04 -8.63 -18.40
N GLU A 80 -16.89 -9.80 -19.04
CA GLU A 80 -17.25 -11.09 -18.45
C GLU A 80 -16.33 -11.45 -17.28
N GLU A 81 -15.02 -11.24 -17.44
CA GLU A 81 -14.03 -11.47 -16.41
C GLU A 81 -14.25 -10.52 -15.22
N ALA A 82 -14.50 -9.24 -15.47
CA ALA A 82 -14.81 -8.25 -14.43
C ALA A 82 -16.07 -8.64 -13.62
N ARG A 83 -17.12 -9.15 -14.29
CA ARG A 83 -18.32 -9.66 -13.62
C ARG A 83 -18.03 -10.89 -12.76
N ALA A 84 -17.25 -11.83 -13.28
CA ALA A 84 -16.88 -13.04 -12.55
C ALA A 84 -16.06 -12.71 -11.28
N VAL A 85 -15.04 -11.86 -11.42
CA VAL A 85 -14.20 -11.40 -10.30
C VAL A 85 -15.04 -10.62 -9.27
N GLY A 86 -15.92 -9.72 -9.72
CA GLY A 86 -16.80 -8.96 -8.84
C GLY A 86 -17.78 -9.84 -8.05
N SER A 87 -18.35 -10.86 -8.68
CA SER A 87 -19.23 -11.84 -8.00
C SER A 87 -18.49 -12.62 -6.92
N ALA A 88 -17.28 -13.12 -7.23
CA ALA A 88 -16.44 -13.84 -6.27
C ALA A 88 -16.04 -12.95 -5.08
N LEU A 89 -15.71 -11.68 -5.32
CA LEU A 89 -15.42 -10.72 -4.26
C LEU A 89 -16.62 -10.52 -3.33
N MET A 90 -17.82 -10.32 -3.89
CA MET A 90 -19.03 -10.18 -3.07
C MET A 90 -19.26 -11.42 -2.20
N GLN A 91 -19.01 -12.62 -2.73
CA GLN A 91 -19.12 -13.88 -1.97
C GLN A 91 -18.20 -13.88 -0.75
N ARG A 92 -16.92 -13.55 -0.93
CA ARG A 92 -15.96 -13.44 0.17
C ARG A 92 -16.36 -12.39 1.21
N ILE A 93 -16.91 -11.25 0.79
CA ILE A 93 -17.41 -10.22 1.71
C ILE A 93 -18.60 -10.74 2.52
N GLY A 94 -19.54 -11.43 1.86
CA GLY A 94 -20.73 -12.02 2.50
C GLY A 94 -20.34 -13.02 3.58
N GLU A 95 -19.43 -13.94 3.24
CA GLU A 95 -18.89 -14.94 4.17
C GLU A 95 -18.18 -14.31 5.36
N ARG A 96 -17.31 -13.33 5.12
CA ARG A 96 -16.60 -12.60 6.18
C ARG A 96 -17.55 -11.84 7.11
N SER A 97 -18.65 -11.31 6.55
CA SER A 97 -19.65 -10.52 7.28
C SER A 97 -20.71 -11.38 7.97
N GLY A 98 -20.70 -12.71 7.77
CA GLY A 98 -21.74 -13.62 8.26
C GLY A 98 -23.11 -13.37 7.64
N LYS A 99 -23.18 -12.63 6.53
CA LYS A 99 -24.44 -12.32 5.83
C LYS A 99 -24.70 -13.42 4.80
N PRO A 100 -25.76 -14.24 4.93
CA PRO A 100 -26.09 -15.23 3.92
C PRO A 100 -26.38 -14.53 2.60
N MET A 101 -25.69 -14.95 1.54
CA MET A 101 -25.95 -14.42 0.21
C MET A 101 -27.25 -14.99 -0.35
N PRO A 102 -28.15 -14.15 -0.89
CA PRO A 102 -29.33 -14.62 -1.60
C PRO A 102 -28.91 -15.53 -2.77
N GLY A 103 -29.31 -16.80 -2.73
CA GLY A 103 -29.04 -17.78 -3.79
C GLY A 103 -27.78 -18.63 -3.62
N ALA A 104 -26.98 -18.45 -2.56
CA ALA A 104 -25.89 -19.37 -2.23
C ALA A 104 -26.42 -20.60 -1.46
N ALA A 105 -25.97 -21.80 -1.82
CA ALA A 105 -26.30 -23.01 -1.08
C ALA A 105 -25.67 -22.94 0.33
N PRO A 106 -26.37 -23.36 1.40
CA PRO A 106 -25.77 -23.42 2.74
C PRO A 106 -24.48 -24.26 2.73
N GLY A 107 -23.34 -23.65 3.04
CA GLY A 107 -22.03 -24.31 3.14
C GLY A 107 -21.12 -24.22 1.90
N SER A 108 -21.50 -23.53 0.83
CA SER A 108 -20.56 -23.22 -0.26
C SER A 108 -19.54 -22.18 0.19
N GLN A 109 -18.24 -22.47 0.02
CA GLN A 109 -17.15 -21.53 0.29
C GLN A 109 -16.85 -20.68 -0.95
N ALA A 110 -16.53 -19.41 -0.75
CA ALA A 110 -16.23 -18.46 -1.80
C ALA A 110 -14.88 -18.81 -2.44
N PRO A 111 -14.70 -18.51 -3.74
CA PRO A 111 -13.42 -18.69 -4.39
C PRO A 111 -12.32 -17.95 -3.62
N THR A 112 -11.25 -18.64 -3.24
CA THR A 112 -10.09 -18.02 -2.57
C THR A 112 -9.37 -17.07 -3.51
N VAL A 113 -8.88 -15.92 -3.01
CA VAL A 113 -7.98 -15.06 -3.78
C VAL A 113 -6.67 -15.80 -4.00
N ALA A 114 -6.29 -16.02 -5.26
CA ALA A 114 -4.96 -16.51 -5.59
C ALA A 114 -3.93 -15.42 -5.22
N ARG A 115 -2.87 -15.83 -4.53
CA ARG A 115 -1.73 -14.96 -4.22
C ARG A 115 -0.65 -15.28 -5.25
N ASP A 116 -0.65 -14.51 -6.32
CA ASP A 116 0.33 -14.61 -7.39
C ASP A 116 1.60 -13.83 -7.02
#